data_AF-A0AAE3VBR7-F1
#
_entry.id   AF-A0AAE3VBR7-F1
#
_cell.length_a   1.000
_cell.length_b   1.000
_cell.length_c   1.000
_cell.angle_alpha   90.00
_cell.angle_beta   90.00
_cell.angle_gamma   90.00
#
_symmetry.space_group_name_H-M   'P 1'
#
loop_
_entity.id
_entity.type
_entity.pdbx_description
1 polymer ?
#
loop_
_entity_poly.entity_id
_entity_poly.type
_entity_poly.pdbx_seq_one_letter_code
_entity_poly.pdbx_strand_id
1 'polypeptide(L)'
;MRRIRLTVSYDGTEYHGSQLQPNGITIEARLNEAIRKLGGGSDVIFASRTDAGVHALGNVAVFDTELRMAADKFVFALNQRLPEDIRIRHSDEVELQWHPRKQNCKKSYEYRIYNSRIPNPLQRRYAQFCYYSLDTECMRKALGALIGEHDFAALCSSGSSAEHTVRRIYSAELLEEGSPGDRLITLRICGSGFLYNMVRIIAGTLLQIGMGRLRPEQMAEILRSRDRRQAGPVAAACGLTLKKIEFLPALLPELQAENEDWSYVLDQRRTKESGGSCLTIRRCAERDYEALLTRLLHETHRNGAVYTLLRDLERPERLAAGQRYGYYLLSAHEGVYPVCARDAGEDRKAAKDPEIQAEFYSAGG
;
A
#
# COMPACT_ATOMS: atom_id res chain seq x y z
N MET A 1 10.98 -27.74 6.78
CA MET A 1 10.08 -26.58 6.76
C MET A 1 10.08 -25.91 5.41
N ARG A 2 8.90 -25.65 4.85
CA ARG A 2 8.69 -24.97 3.56
C ARG A 2 7.64 -23.87 3.73
N ARG A 3 7.72 -22.79 2.95
CA ARG A 3 6.73 -21.72 2.96
C ARG A 3 5.86 -21.78 1.71
N ILE A 4 4.56 -21.96 1.91
CA ILE A 4 3.58 -22.02 0.83
C ILE A 4 2.86 -20.68 0.74
N ARG A 5 2.86 -20.11 -0.46
CA ARG A 5 2.09 -18.93 -0.82
C ARG A 5 0.77 -19.36 -1.44
N LEU A 6 -0.30 -18.66 -1.07
CA LEU A 6 -1.65 -18.87 -1.52
C LEU A 6 -2.19 -17.57 -2.11
N THR A 7 -2.80 -17.63 -3.29
CA THR A 7 -3.70 -16.58 -3.77
C THR A 7 -5.12 -16.95 -3.38
N VAL A 8 -5.77 -16.10 -2.58
CA VAL A 8 -7.06 -16.36 -1.95
C VAL A 8 -8.10 -15.36 -2.46
N SER A 9 -9.25 -15.89 -2.86
CA SER A 9 -10.47 -15.12 -3.13
C SER A 9 -11.53 -15.46 -2.08
N TYR A 10 -12.29 -14.47 -1.64
CA TYR A 10 -13.39 -14.68 -0.70
C TYR A 10 -14.51 -13.64 -0.84
N ASP A 11 -15.74 -14.07 -0.57
CA ASP A 11 -16.87 -13.21 -0.26
C ASP A 11 -16.82 -12.86 1.23
N GLY A 12 -16.51 -11.60 1.55
CA GLY A 12 -16.36 -11.14 2.93
C GLY A 12 -17.67 -10.89 3.69
N THR A 13 -18.85 -11.09 3.09
CA THR A 13 -20.15 -10.69 3.64
C THR A 13 -20.38 -11.21 5.07
N GLU A 14 -20.10 -12.49 5.31
CA GLU A 14 -20.37 -13.17 6.59
C GLU A 14 -19.16 -13.17 7.54
N TYR A 15 -18.13 -12.38 7.23
CA TYR A 15 -16.84 -12.41 7.93
C TYR A 15 -16.49 -11.07 8.58
N HIS A 16 -15.88 -11.15 9.77
CA HIS A 16 -15.40 -10.00 10.54
C HIS A 16 -14.00 -9.55 10.09
N GLY A 17 -13.77 -9.59 8.78
CA GLY A 17 -12.52 -9.22 8.13
C GLY A 17 -11.59 -10.40 7.88
N SER A 18 -10.44 -10.10 7.30
CA SER A 18 -9.48 -11.13 6.93
C SER A 18 -8.70 -11.69 8.11
N GLN A 19 -8.31 -10.84 9.06
CA GLN A 19 -7.46 -11.22 10.20
C GLN A 19 -8.27 -11.71 11.38
N LEU A 20 -7.70 -12.58 12.22
CA LEU A 20 -8.28 -12.99 13.50
C LEU A 20 -8.71 -11.80 14.36
N GLN A 21 -9.91 -11.89 14.91
CA GLN A 21 -10.48 -10.94 15.85
C GLN A 21 -11.18 -11.70 16.98
N PRO A 22 -11.22 -11.17 18.21
CA PRO A 22 -11.90 -11.85 19.33
C PRO A 22 -13.41 -12.08 19.10
N ASN A 23 -14.05 -11.23 18.29
CA ASN A 23 -15.51 -11.09 18.26
C ASN A 23 -16.18 -11.62 16.97
N GLY A 24 -15.53 -12.51 16.21
CA GLY A 24 -16.19 -13.06 15.02
C GLY A 24 -15.37 -14.04 14.20
N ILE A 25 -16.02 -14.68 13.24
CA ILE A 25 -15.39 -15.58 12.28
C ILE A 25 -14.69 -14.76 11.21
N THR A 26 -13.45 -15.12 10.88
CA THR A 26 -12.58 -14.39 9.96
C THR A 26 -12.07 -15.31 8.85
N ILE A 27 -11.56 -14.73 7.77
CA ILE A 27 -10.98 -15.52 6.67
C ILE A 27 -9.77 -16.31 7.17
N GLU A 28 -8.91 -15.69 7.98
CA GLU A 28 -7.76 -16.33 8.64
C GLU A 28 -8.18 -17.55 9.45
N ALA A 29 -9.23 -17.44 10.27
CA ALA A 29 -9.72 -18.56 11.07
C ALA A 29 -10.10 -19.77 10.20
N ARG A 30 -10.81 -19.55 9.10
CA ARG A 30 -11.24 -20.61 8.16
C ARG A 30 -10.06 -21.22 7.40
N LEU A 31 -9.11 -20.41 6.96
CA LEU A 31 -7.90 -20.90 6.31
C LEU A 31 -7.08 -21.76 7.29
N ASN A 32 -6.86 -21.28 8.52
CA ASN A 32 -6.09 -22.02 9.53
C ASN A 32 -6.80 -23.33 9.92
N GLU A 33 -8.13 -23.33 10.02
CA GLU A 33 -8.92 -24.55 10.22
C GLU A 33 -8.71 -25.56 9.08
N ALA A 34 -8.79 -25.12 7.83
CA ALA A 34 -8.58 -25.98 6.66
C ALA A 34 -7.15 -26.53 6.57
N ILE A 35 -6.14 -25.71 6.87
CA ILE A 35 -4.72 -26.11 6.91
C ILE A 35 -4.48 -27.15 8.02
N ARG A 36 -5.02 -26.91 9.22
CA ARG A 36 -4.95 -27.88 10.33
C ARG A 36 -5.60 -29.22 9.95
N LYS A 37 -6.78 -29.21 9.34
CA LYS A 37 -7.48 -30.41 8.85
C LYS A 37 -6.74 -31.13 7.71
N LEU A 38 -5.83 -30.47 7.00
CA LEU A 38 -5.05 -31.09 5.94
C LEU A 38 -3.86 -31.90 6.48
N GLY A 39 -3.40 -31.61 7.70
CA GLY A 39 -2.24 -32.25 8.31
C GLY A 39 -1.28 -31.29 9.02
N GLY A 40 -1.70 -30.05 9.28
CA GLY A 40 -0.94 -29.07 10.04
C GLY A 40 -0.29 -27.96 9.21
N GLY A 41 0.32 -27.01 9.91
CA GLY A 41 0.95 -25.81 9.36
C GLY A 41 0.86 -24.65 10.35
N SER A 42 1.65 -23.60 10.12
CA SER A 42 1.53 -22.35 10.88
C SER A 42 0.19 -21.66 10.59
N ASP A 43 -0.17 -20.70 11.42
CA ASP A 43 -1.24 -19.76 11.06
C ASP A 43 -0.83 -18.93 9.84
N VAL A 44 -1.82 -18.56 9.02
CA VAL A 44 -1.59 -17.81 7.78
C VAL A 44 -1.22 -16.35 8.06
N ILE A 45 -0.33 -15.83 7.23
CA ILE A 45 0.03 -14.41 7.23
C ILE A 45 -0.45 -13.77 5.92
N PHE A 46 -1.40 -12.85 6.01
CA PHE A 46 -1.90 -12.11 4.86
C PHE A 46 -0.96 -10.97 4.41
N ALA A 47 -0.95 -10.73 3.10
CA ALA A 47 -0.34 -9.59 2.41
C ALA A 47 -1.14 -8.30 2.58
N SER A 48 -2.46 -8.41 2.65
CA SER A 48 -3.35 -7.30 2.90
C SER A 48 -4.43 -7.68 3.89
N ARG A 49 -4.69 -6.76 4.82
CA ARG A 49 -5.87 -6.84 5.67
C ARG A 49 -7.07 -6.32 4.90
N THR A 50 -8.23 -6.95 5.08
CA THR A 50 -9.52 -6.43 4.64
C THR A 50 -10.46 -6.35 5.83
N ASP A 51 -11.28 -5.29 5.86
CA ASP A 51 -12.24 -5.05 6.95
C ASP A 51 -13.42 -6.03 6.87
N ALA A 52 -14.24 -6.06 7.92
CA ALA A 52 -15.49 -6.82 7.92
C ALA A 52 -16.38 -6.44 6.73
N GLY A 53 -16.92 -7.44 6.04
CA GLY A 53 -17.75 -7.25 4.85
C GLY A 53 -17.00 -6.92 3.55
N VAL A 54 -15.66 -6.78 3.55
CA VAL A 54 -14.88 -6.50 2.34
C VAL A 54 -14.49 -7.79 1.63
N HIS A 55 -14.66 -7.85 0.31
CA HIS A 55 -14.34 -9.03 -0.49
C HIS A 55 -12.90 -9.01 -1.02
N ALA A 56 -12.43 -10.15 -1.52
CA ALA A 56 -11.19 -10.23 -2.29
C ALA A 56 -11.29 -11.24 -3.42
N LEU A 57 -10.61 -10.97 -4.54
CA LEU A 57 -10.41 -11.91 -5.64
C LEU A 57 -8.95 -12.38 -5.76
N GLY A 58 -8.02 -11.70 -5.10
CA GLY A 58 -6.59 -11.98 -5.19
C GLY A 58 -5.82 -11.44 -3.99
N ASN A 59 -6.31 -11.69 -2.77
CA ASN A 59 -5.48 -11.51 -1.58
C ASN A 59 -4.40 -12.59 -1.56
N VAL A 60 -3.30 -12.34 -0.88
CA VAL A 60 -2.18 -13.29 -0.81
C VAL A 60 -1.92 -13.64 0.65
N ALA A 61 -1.73 -14.92 0.92
CA ALA A 61 -1.39 -15.42 2.25
C ALA A 61 -0.19 -16.36 2.16
N VAL A 62 0.56 -16.50 3.25
CA VAL A 62 1.59 -17.54 3.39
C VAL A 62 1.41 -18.32 4.67
N PHE A 63 1.83 -19.58 4.67
CA PHE A 63 1.99 -20.39 5.87
C PHE A 63 3.17 -21.35 5.72
N ASP A 64 3.71 -21.77 6.84
CA ASP A 64 4.83 -22.71 6.90
C ASP A 64 4.33 -24.12 7.19
N THR A 65 4.93 -25.13 6.57
CA THR A 65 4.52 -26.53 6.71
C THR A 65 5.68 -27.51 6.50
N GLU A 66 5.53 -28.72 7.05
CA GLU A 66 6.39 -29.89 6.83
C GLU A 66 5.78 -30.92 5.87
N LEU A 67 4.58 -30.64 5.35
CA LEU A 67 3.90 -31.55 4.43
C LEU A 67 4.72 -31.70 3.13
N ARG A 68 4.86 -32.97 2.69
CA ARG A 68 5.59 -33.33 1.46
C ARG A 68 4.78 -33.10 0.18
N MET A 69 3.54 -32.62 0.31
CA MET A 69 2.68 -32.29 -0.84
C MET A 69 3.38 -31.25 -1.74
N ALA A 70 3.28 -31.45 -3.05
CA ALA A 70 3.77 -30.47 -4.02
C ALA A 70 3.01 -29.14 -3.86
N ALA A 71 3.72 -28.02 -4.00
CA ALA A 71 3.19 -26.70 -3.63
C ALA A 71 1.96 -26.30 -4.45
N ASP A 72 1.91 -26.72 -5.71
CA ASP A 72 0.79 -26.52 -6.64
C ASP A 72 -0.44 -27.38 -6.33
N LYS A 73 -0.35 -28.33 -5.38
CA LYS A 73 -1.47 -29.20 -4.98
C LYS A 73 -2.25 -28.70 -3.78
N PHE A 74 -1.70 -27.76 -3.01
CA PHE A 74 -2.40 -27.16 -1.87
C PHE A 74 -3.70 -26.48 -2.28
N VAL A 75 -3.75 -25.87 -3.47
CA VAL A 75 -4.98 -25.28 -4.04
C VAL A 75 -6.13 -26.29 -4.07
N PHE A 76 -5.90 -27.51 -4.56
CA PHE A 76 -6.95 -28.54 -4.66
C PHE A 76 -7.31 -29.08 -3.27
N ALA A 77 -6.29 -29.36 -2.45
CA ALA A 77 -6.47 -29.98 -1.14
C ALA A 77 -7.20 -29.06 -0.15
N LEU A 78 -6.88 -27.77 -0.14
CA LEU A 78 -7.53 -26.79 0.74
C LEU A 78 -8.94 -26.46 0.26
N ASN A 79 -9.19 -26.33 -1.04
CA ASN A 79 -10.53 -26.01 -1.56
C ASN A 79 -11.58 -27.08 -1.23
N GLN A 80 -11.19 -28.35 -1.05
CA GLN A 80 -12.11 -29.41 -0.58
C GLN A 80 -12.55 -29.22 0.89
N ARG A 81 -11.81 -28.43 1.67
CA ARG A 81 -12.02 -28.22 3.11
C ARG A 81 -12.55 -26.83 3.44
N LEU A 82 -12.57 -25.93 2.47
CA LEU A 82 -12.99 -24.54 2.64
C LEU A 82 -14.47 -24.35 2.28
N PRO A 83 -15.19 -23.47 3.00
CA PRO A 83 -16.56 -23.09 2.65
C PRO A 83 -16.61 -22.43 1.26
N GLU A 84 -17.78 -22.43 0.62
CA GLU A 84 -17.94 -21.99 -0.78
C GLU A 84 -17.55 -20.54 -1.07
N ASP A 85 -17.64 -19.71 -0.05
CA ASP A 85 -17.30 -18.29 -0.05
C ASP A 85 -15.80 -18.02 0.12
N ILE A 86 -14.95 -19.06 0.28
CA ILE A 86 -13.49 -18.94 0.31
C ILE A 86 -12.87 -19.94 -0.66
N ARG A 87 -12.06 -19.44 -1.60
CA ARG A 87 -11.37 -20.26 -2.60
C ARG A 87 -9.91 -19.87 -2.74
N ILE A 88 -9.03 -20.87 -2.71
CA ILE A 88 -7.65 -20.76 -3.17
C ILE A 88 -7.67 -20.79 -4.69
N ARG A 89 -7.06 -19.80 -5.32
CA ARG A 89 -6.94 -19.65 -6.77
C ARG A 89 -5.62 -20.18 -7.32
N HIS A 90 -4.57 -20.12 -6.50
CA HIS A 90 -3.23 -20.55 -6.84
C HIS A 90 -2.45 -20.89 -5.57
N SER A 91 -1.51 -21.82 -5.66
CA SER A 91 -0.55 -22.11 -4.59
C SER A 91 0.82 -22.43 -5.16
N ASP A 92 1.87 -21.91 -4.53
CA ASP A 92 3.25 -22.11 -4.92
C ASP A 92 4.21 -22.01 -3.71
N GLU A 93 5.45 -22.44 -3.89
CA GLU A 93 6.48 -22.35 -2.84
C GLU A 93 7.29 -21.08 -3.03
N VAL A 94 7.55 -20.40 -1.92
CA VAL A 94 8.41 -19.21 -1.87
C VAL A 94 9.53 -19.43 -0.85
N GLU A 95 10.54 -18.57 -0.88
CA GLU A 95 11.62 -18.61 0.11
C GLU A 95 11.07 -18.56 1.55
N LEU A 96 11.72 -19.29 2.46
CA LEU A 96 11.24 -19.44 3.84
C LEU A 96 11.15 -18.09 4.59
N GLN A 97 12.05 -17.15 4.28
CA GLN A 97 12.08 -15.79 4.81
C GLN A 97 11.13 -14.81 4.10
N TRP A 98 10.50 -15.22 2.98
CA TRP A 98 9.66 -14.33 2.20
C TRP A 98 8.42 -13.94 3.00
N HIS A 99 8.26 -12.64 3.28
CA HIS A 99 7.13 -12.12 4.04
C HIS A 99 6.30 -11.17 3.17
N PRO A 100 5.00 -11.46 2.94
CA PRO A 100 4.21 -10.75 1.93
C PRO A 100 4.04 -9.25 2.19
N ARG A 101 4.04 -8.82 3.45
CA ARG A 101 3.93 -7.39 3.82
C ARG A 101 5.24 -6.62 3.70
N LYS A 102 6.37 -7.30 3.49
CA LYS A 102 7.72 -6.70 3.34
C LYS A 102 8.17 -6.63 1.88
N GLN A 103 7.32 -7.05 0.96
CA GLN A 103 7.61 -7.01 -0.48
C GLN A 103 7.08 -5.72 -1.09
N ASN A 104 7.81 -5.19 -2.07
CA ASN A 104 7.29 -4.14 -2.93
C ASN A 104 6.15 -4.71 -3.78
N CYS A 105 4.99 -4.07 -3.70
CA CYS A 105 3.82 -4.52 -4.43
C CYS A 105 2.93 -3.35 -4.86
N LYS A 106 2.09 -3.62 -5.85
CA LYS A 106 0.94 -2.79 -6.19
C LYS A 106 -0.32 -3.51 -5.73
N LYS A 107 -1.26 -2.78 -5.16
CA LYS A 107 -2.57 -3.29 -4.76
C LYS A 107 -3.63 -2.62 -5.62
N SER A 108 -4.53 -3.40 -6.20
CA SER A 108 -5.66 -2.88 -6.97
C SER A 108 -6.97 -3.21 -6.27
N TYR A 109 -7.81 -2.20 -6.07
CA TYR A 109 -9.15 -2.34 -5.52
C TYR A 109 -10.20 -1.90 -6.54
N GLU A 110 -11.37 -2.53 -6.45
CA GLU A 110 -12.60 -2.04 -7.06
C GLU A 110 -13.56 -1.62 -5.96
N TYR A 111 -14.16 -0.45 -6.10
CA TYR A 111 -15.32 -0.04 -5.32
C TYR A 111 -16.53 0.13 -6.24
N ARG A 112 -17.60 -0.63 -6.00
CA ARG A 112 -18.80 -0.67 -6.85
C ARG A 112 -19.96 0.07 -6.19
N ILE A 113 -20.63 0.89 -6.98
CA ILE A 113 -21.81 1.65 -6.61
C ILE A 113 -22.92 1.28 -7.59
N TYR A 114 -24.00 0.69 -7.08
CA TYR A 114 -25.21 0.49 -7.88
C TYR A 114 -26.07 1.76 -7.77
N ASN A 115 -26.12 2.53 -8.84
CA ASN A 115 -26.78 3.83 -8.89
C ASN A 115 -28.12 3.70 -9.62
N SER A 116 -29.19 3.55 -8.84
CA SER A 116 -30.56 3.36 -9.34
C SER A 116 -31.58 3.88 -8.34
N ARG A 117 -32.80 4.19 -8.79
CA ARG A 117 -33.90 4.61 -7.89
C ARG A 117 -34.39 3.48 -6.99
N ILE A 118 -34.29 2.24 -7.46
CA ILE A 118 -34.77 1.03 -6.77
C ILE A 118 -33.60 0.06 -6.63
N PRO A 119 -33.38 -0.56 -5.47
CA PRO A 119 -32.28 -1.50 -5.28
C PRO A 119 -32.48 -2.78 -6.10
N ASN A 120 -31.38 -3.31 -6.66
CA ASN A 120 -31.35 -4.62 -7.30
C ASN A 120 -30.88 -5.67 -6.28
N PRO A 121 -31.71 -6.69 -5.95
CA PRO A 121 -31.35 -7.70 -4.96
C PRO A 121 -30.10 -8.51 -5.32
N LEU A 122 -29.73 -8.60 -6.61
CA LEU A 122 -28.52 -9.29 -7.06
C LEU A 122 -27.24 -8.47 -6.86
N GLN A 123 -27.34 -7.17 -6.64
CA GLN A 123 -26.20 -6.28 -6.40
C GLN A 123 -25.92 -6.04 -4.91
N ARG A 124 -26.86 -6.42 -4.03
CA ARG A 124 -26.85 -6.06 -2.59
C ARG A 124 -25.57 -6.46 -1.83
N ARG A 125 -24.89 -7.51 -2.27
CA ARG A 125 -23.67 -8.03 -1.63
C ARG A 125 -22.40 -7.40 -2.17
N TYR A 126 -22.38 -6.91 -3.41
CA TYR A 126 -21.15 -6.57 -4.12
C TYR A 126 -21.09 -5.12 -4.60
N ALA A 127 -22.09 -4.30 -4.25
CA ALA A 127 -22.14 -2.88 -4.58
C ALA A 127 -22.85 -2.10 -3.47
N GLN A 128 -22.37 -0.88 -3.19
CA GLN A 128 -23.13 0.06 -2.38
C GLN A 128 -24.28 0.64 -3.22
N PHE A 129 -25.50 0.55 -2.71
CA PHE A 129 -26.65 1.19 -3.32
C PHE A 129 -26.62 2.72 -3.11
N CYS A 130 -26.93 3.48 -4.17
CA CYS A 130 -27.13 4.92 -4.08
C CYS A 130 -28.33 5.35 -4.94
N TYR A 131 -29.36 5.90 -4.30
CA TYR A 131 -30.58 6.34 -4.98
C TYR A 131 -30.54 7.76 -5.54
N TYR A 132 -29.56 8.56 -5.11
CA TYR A 132 -29.33 9.90 -5.66
C TYR A 132 -28.69 9.80 -7.04
N SER A 133 -29.08 10.68 -7.97
CA SER A 133 -28.34 10.81 -9.23
C SER A 133 -26.89 11.22 -8.92
N LEU A 134 -25.94 10.59 -9.60
CA LEU A 134 -24.52 10.87 -9.43
C LEU A 134 -23.94 11.52 -10.69
N ASP A 135 -23.31 12.67 -10.54
CA ASP A 135 -22.50 13.28 -11.59
C ASP A 135 -21.13 12.59 -11.64
N THR A 136 -20.99 11.63 -12.55
CA THR A 136 -19.75 10.86 -12.73
C THR A 136 -18.65 11.70 -13.36
N GLU A 137 -18.97 12.80 -14.03
CA GLU A 137 -17.96 13.70 -14.59
C GLU A 137 -17.28 14.51 -13.49
N CYS A 138 -18.06 15.04 -12.55
CA CYS A 138 -17.52 15.66 -11.33
C CYS A 138 -16.70 14.67 -10.51
N MET A 139 -17.16 13.42 -10.36
CA MET A 139 -16.40 12.38 -9.68
C MET A 139 -15.07 12.08 -10.38
N ARG A 140 -15.05 12.00 -11.72
CA ARG A 140 -13.82 11.78 -12.52
C ARG A 140 -12.82 12.91 -12.32
N LYS A 141 -13.27 14.16 -12.38
CA LYS A 141 -12.41 15.34 -12.15
C LYS A 141 -11.70 15.27 -10.79
N ALA A 142 -12.39 14.80 -9.75
CA ALA A 142 -11.81 14.64 -8.42
C ALA A 142 -10.71 13.57 -8.33
N LEU A 143 -10.72 12.54 -9.20
CA LEU A 143 -9.71 11.47 -9.18
C LEU A 143 -8.31 11.97 -9.52
N GLY A 144 -8.20 13.01 -10.35
CA GLY A 144 -6.90 13.56 -10.76
C GLY A 144 -6.05 14.00 -9.56
N ALA A 145 -6.70 14.54 -8.52
CA ALA A 145 -6.03 14.96 -7.29
C ALA A 145 -5.41 13.80 -6.50
N LEU A 146 -5.89 12.57 -6.70
CA LEU A 146 -5.40 11.39 -5.97
C LEU A 146 -4.13 10.81 -6.59
N ILE A 147 -3.90 11.01 -7.89
CA ILE A 147 -2.78 10.40 -8.61
C ILE A 147 -1.45 10.97 -8.12
N GLY A 148 -0.45 10.11 -7.98
CA GLY A 148 0.87 10.48 -7.49
C GLY A 148 1.07 10.15 -6.02
N GLU A 149 2.07 10.79 -5.41
CA GLU A 149 2.41 10.60 -4.01
C GLU A 149 1.87 11.74 -3.16
N HIS A 150 1.14 11.39 -2.10
CA HIS A 150 0.54 12.36 -1.19
C HIS A 150 0.56 11.85 0.23
N ASP A 151 0.46 12.77 1.19
CA ASP A 151 0.05 12.43 2.56
C ASP A 151 -1.47 12.20 2.58
N PHE A 152 -1.87 10.94 2.78
CA PHE A 152 -3.28 10.54 2.81
C PHE A 152 -3.88 10.52 4.23
N ALA A 153 -3.32 11.28 5.19
CA ALA A 153 -3.82 11.36 6.56
C ALA A 153 -5.33 11.71 6.62
N ALA A 154 -5.80 12.64 5.78
CA ALA A 154 -7.22 13.00 5.69
C ALA A 154 -8.11 11.84 5.20
N LEU A 155 -7.52 10.83 4.55
CA LEU A 155 -8.19 9.65 4.04
C LEU A 155 -7.82 8.40 4.86
N CYS A 156 -7.54 8.57 6.15
CA CYS A 156 -7.24 7.49 7.08
C CYS A 156 -8.20 7.53 8.28
N SER A 157 -8.73 6.36 8.66
CA SER A 157 -9.45 6.25 9.94
C SER A 157 -8.47 6.17 11.13
N SER A 158 -8.92 6.60 12.30
CA SER A 158 -8.20 6.38 13.55
C SER A 158 -7.98 4.88 13.82
N GLY A 159 -6.96 4.55 14.62
CA GLY A 159 -6.56 3.16 14.88
C GLY A 159 -5.72 2.53 13.77
N SER A 160 -5.24 3.32 12.80
CA SER A 160 -4.24 2.87 11.84
C SER A 160 -2.92 2.54 12.54
N SER A 161 -2.36 1.38 12.21
CA SER A 161 -1.03 0.94 12.66
C SER A 161 0.07 1.29 11.66
N ALA A 162 -0.20 2.20 10.71
CA ALA A 162 0.76 2.62 9.71
C ALA A 162 1.76 3.61 10.31
N GLU A 163 3.05 3.38 10.07
CA GLU A 163 4.13 4.27 10.55
C GLU A 163 4.07 5.67 9.93
N HIS A 164 3.60 5.75 8.67
CA HIS A 164 3.36 7.00 7.97
C HIS A 164 2.13 6.90 7.05
N THR A 165 1.54 8.05 6.75
CA THR A 165 0.33 8.21 5.94
C THR A 165 0.60 8.51 4.47
N VAL A 166 1.87 8.66 4.08
CA VAL A 166 2.25 8.86 2.67
C VAL A 166 2.04 7.58 1.87
N ARG A 167 1.31 7.66 0.77
CA ARG A 167 1.10 6.56 -0.20
C ARG A 167 1.24 7.09 -1.62
N ARG A 168 1.38 6.17 -2.58
CA ARG A 168 1.36 6.49 -4.01
C ARG A 168 0.20 5.80 -4.69
N ILE A 169 -0.63 6.57 -5.39
CA ILE A 169 -1.65 6.06 -6.29
C ILE A 169 -1.11 6.13 -7.71
N TYR A 170 -1.07 4.99 -8.38
CA TYR A 170 -0.60 4.86 -9.75
C TYR A 170 -1.70 5.12 -10.77
N SER A 171 -2.93 4.71 -10.45
CA SER A 171 -4.10 4.95 -11.32
C SER A 171 -5.39 4.98 -10.49
N ALA A 172 -6.34 5.78 -10.95
CA ALA A 172 -7.70 5.85 -10.43
C ALA A 172 -8.63 6.18 -11.60
N GLU A 173 -9.64 5.34 -11.84
CA GLU A 173 -10.59 5.51 -12.94
C GLU A 173 -12.02 5.15 -12.51
N LEU A 174 -13.01 5.72 -13.20
CA LEU A 174 -14.41 5.39 -13.04
C LEU A 174 -14.97 4.79 -14.32
N LEU A 175 -15.46 3.57 -14.19
CA LEU A 175 -16.14 2.82 -15.24
C LEU A 175 -17.63 2.82 -14.99
N GLU A 176 -18.41 2.86 -16.05
CA GLU A 176 -19.87 2.87 -16.01
C GLU A 176 -20.43 1.78 -16.91
N GLU A 177 -21.37 1.00 -16.38
CA GLU A 177 -22.08 -0.05 -17.11
C GLU A 177 -23.59 0.13 -16.89
N GLY A 178 -24.36 0.29 -17.97
CA GLY A 178 -25.80 0.56 -17.93
C GLY A 178 -26.16 1.96 -18.39
N SER A 179 -27.31 2.47 -17.96
CA SER A 179 -27.83 3.79 -18.37
C SER A 179 -27.94 4.74 -17.18
N PRO A 180 -27.90 6.08 -17.39
CA PRO A 180 -28.10 7.02 -16.30
C PRO A 180 -29.38 6.73 -15.51
N GLY A 181 -29.26 6.61 -14.19
CA GLY A 181 -30.38 6.27 -13.30
C GLY A 181 -30.66 4.77 -13.14
N ASP A 182 -29.94 3.90 -13.86
CA ASP A 182 -29.84 2.46 -13.61
C ASP A 182 -28.51 1.92 -14.16
N ARG A 183 -27.44 2.08 -13.38
CA ARG A 183 -26.08 1.72 -13.78
C ARG A 183 -25.22 1.25 -12.62
N LEU A 184 -24.21 0.47 -12.95
CA LEU A 184 -23.11 0.12 -12.06
C LEU A 184 -21.95 1.08 -12.33
N ILE A 185 -21.54 1.82 -11.31
CA ILE A 185 -20.35 2.68 -11.34
C ILE A 185 -19.24 1.98 -10.56
N THR A 186 -18.08 1.79 -11.19
CA THR A 186 -16.94 1.11 -10.58
C THR A 186 -15.74 2.04 -10.50
N LEU A 187 -15.31 2.39 -9.30
CA LEU A 187 -14.00 2.98 -9.04
C LEU A 187 -12.94 1.88 -9.07
N ARG A 188 -12.02 1.93 -10.02
CA ARG A 188 -10.78 1.13 -9.98
C ARG A 188 -9.65 2.00 -9.51
N ILE A 189 -8.90 1.53 -8.51
CA ILE A 189 -7.78 2.26 -7.94
C ILE A 189 -6.59 1.34 -7.68
N CYS A 190 -5.41 1.76 -8.12
CA CYS A 190 -4.16 1.03 -7.95
C CYS A 190 -3.13 1.90 -7.22
N GLY A 191 -2.48 1.36 -6.20
CA GLY A 191 -1.48 2.09 -5.42
C GLY A 191 -0.43 1.20 -4.76
N SER A 192 0.58 1.82 -4.16
CA SER A 192 1.67 1.13 -3.43
C SER A 192 1.18 0.48 -2.12
N GLY A 193 0.00 0.88 -1.66
CA GLY A 193 -0.65 0.40 -0.46
C GLY A 193 -1.74 1.38 -0.06
N PHE A 194 -2.63 0.97 0.85
CA PHE A 194 -3.75 1.79 1.30
C PHE A 194 -3.78 1.82 2.82
N LEU A 195 -4.14 2.98 3.37
CA LEU A 195 -4.34 3.16 4.80
C LEU A 195 -5.66 2.54 5.25
N TYR A 196 -5.86 2.46 6.58
CA TYR A 196 -7.10 1.94 7.14
C TYR A 196 -8.32 2.74 6.65
N ASN A 197 -9.29 2.03 6.07
CA ASN A 197 -10.48 2.55 5.38
C ASN A 197 -10.23 3.47 4.16
N MET A 198 -8.99 3.65 3.69
CA MET A 198 -8.66 4.68 2.71
C MET A 198 -9.49 4.63 1.43
N VAL A 199 -9.60 3.47 0.79
CA VAL A 199 -10.39 3.33 -0.45
C VAL A 199 -11.88 3.61 -0.21
N ARG A 200 -12.41 3.23 0.96
CA ARG A 200 -13.80 3.46 1.33
C ARG A 200 -14.07 4.93 1.66
N ILE A 201 -13.10 5.64 2.24
CA ILE A 201 -13.19 7.08 2.46
C ILE A 201 -13.13 7.81 1.11
N ILE A 202 -12.23 7.41 0.20
CA ILE A 202 -12.20 7.93 -1.17
C ILE A 202 -13.56 7.75 -1.84
N ALA A 203 -14.11 6.54 -1.83
CA ALA A 203 -15.43 6.26 -2.41
C ALA A 203 -16.54 7.10 -1.75
N GLY A 204 -16.51 7.28 -0.43
CA GLY A 204 -17.48 8.10 0.30
C GLY A 204 -17.37 9.59 -0.03
N THR A 205 -16.16 10.11 -0.20
CA THR A 205 -15.92 11.48 -0.68
C THR A 205 -16.43 11.65 -2.11
N LEU A 206 -16.13 10.70 -3.00
CA LEU A 206 -16.63 10.72 -4.38
C LEU A 206 -18.15 10.65 -4.45
N LEU A 207 -18.81 9.91 -3.56
CA LEU A 207 -20.27 9.93 -3.45
C LEU A 207 -20.78 11.33 -3.08
N GLN A 208 -20.16 12.05 -2.14
CA GLN A 208 -20.55 13.43 -1.83
C GLN A 208 -20.34 14.37 -3.02
N ILE A 209 -19.25 14.19 -3.78
CA ILE A 209 -18.98 14.97 -5.00
C ILE A 209 -20.02 14.66 -6.08
N GLY A 210 -20.29 13.39 -6.35
CA GLY A 210 -21.28 12.97 -7.34
C GLY A 210 -22.70 13.42 -6.99
N MET A 211 -23.04 13.55 -5.70
CA MET A 211 -24.30 14.12 -5.23
C MET A 211 -24.33 15.67 -5.27
N GLY A 212 -23.26 16.33 -5.69
CA GLY A 212 -23.15 17.79 -5.72
C GLY A 212 -23.00 18.46 -4.35
N ARG A 213 -22.71 17.69 -3.30
CA ARG A 213 -22.51 18.21 -1.92
C ARG A 213 -21.09 18.71 -1.67
N LEU A 214 -20.13 18.20 -2.44
CA LEU A 214 -18.76 18.69 -2.50
C LEU A 214 -18.43 19.02 -3.96
N ARG A 215 -17.58 20.03 -4.18
CA ARG A 215 -17.01 20.33 -5.49
C ARG A 215 -15.84 19.36 -5.78
N PRO A 216 -15.57 19.01 -7.04
CA PRO A 216 -14.45 18.14 -7.41
C PRO A 216 -13.08 18.60 -6.85
N GLU A 217 -12.84 19.91 -6.84
CA GLU A 217 -11.59 20.53 -6.40
C GLU A 217 -11.34 20.33 -4.90
N GLN A 218 -12.40 20.09 -4.13
CA GLN A 218 -12.29 19.85 -2.69
C GLN A 218 -11.53 18.55 -2.38
N MET A 219 -11.40 17.61 -3.32
CA MET A 219 -10.54 16.43 -3.10
C MET A 219 -9.09 16.84 -2.83
N ALA A 220 -8.55 17.80 -3.60
CA ALA A 220 -7.20 18.31 -3.38
C ALA A 220 -7.10 19.12 -2.09
N GLU A 221 -8.13 19.91 -1.75
CA GLU A 221 -8.21 20.62 -0.46
C GLU A 221 -8.20 19.65 0.73
N ILE A 222 -8.92 18.53 0.64
CA ILE A 222 -8.97 17.48 1.66
C ILE A 222 -7.57 16.88 1.87
N LEU A 223 -6.87 16.51 0.79
CA LEU A 223 -5.50 15.99 0.88
C LEU A 223 -4.57 16.98 1.59
N ARG A 224 -4.57 18.25 1.15
CA ARG A 224 -3.78 19.34 1.75
C ARG A 224 -4.06 19.55 3.22
N SER A 225 -5.33 19.44 3.62
CA SER A 225 -5.74 19.69 5.00
C SER A 225 -5.19 18.66 5.98
N ARG A 226 -4.91 17.43 5.51
CA ARG A 226 -4.57 16.26 6.34
C ARG A 226 -5.59 15.98 7.46
N ASP A 227 -6.78 16.59 7.38
CA ASP A 227 -7.84 16.51 8.38
C ASP A 227 -8.95 15.57 7.91
N ARG A 228 -9.08 14.43 8.60
CA ARG A 228 -10.10 13.41 8.31
C ARG A 228 -11.52 13.97 8.32
N ARG A 229 -11.82 15.03 9.08
CA ARG A 229 -13.16 15.62 9.16
C ARG A 229 -13.61 16.29 7.87
N GLN A 230 -12.67 16.66 7.01
CA GLN A 230 -12.97 17.27 5.70
C GLN A 230 -13.36 16.24 4.64
N ALA A 231 -12.97 14.98 4.83
CA ALA A 231 -13.30 13.89 3.91
C ALA A 231 -14.72 13.35 4.13
N GLY A 232 -15.26 12.70 3.09
CA GLY A 232 -16.57 12.04 3.16
C GLY A 232 -16.65 10.91 4.20
N PRO A 233 -17.85 10.35 4.41
CA PRO A 233 -18.04 9.22 5.31
C PRO A 233 -17.28 7.98 4.82
N VAL A 234 -17.06 7.00 5.69
CA VAL A 234 -16.54 5.70 5.25
C VAL A 234 -17.65 4.98 4.48
N ALA A 235 -17.44 4.72 3.19
CA ALA A 235 -18.41 4.00 2.36
C ALA A 235 -18.63 2.55 2.84
N ALA A 236 -19.74 1.93 2.45
CA ALA A 236 -20.10 0.58 2.86
C ALA A 236 -19.05 -0.45 2.44
N ALA A 237 -18.79 -1.47 3.27
CA ALA A 237 -17.75 -2.46 3.00
C ALA A 237 -18.07 -3.36 1.79
N CYS A 238 -19.34 -3.71 1.58
CA CYS A 238 -19.82 -4.58 0.50
C CYS A 238 -19.51 -4.07 -0.92
N GLY A 239 -19.29 -2.77 -1.08
CA GLY A 239 -18.86 -2.22 -2.36
C GLY A 239 -17.40 -2.49 -2.69
N LEU A 240 -16.55 -2.80 -1.69
CA LEU A 240 -15.10 -2.90 -1.86
C LEU A 240 -14.64 -4.34 -2.11
N THR A 241 -13.82 -4.52 -3.15
CA THR A 241 -13.14 -5.78 -3.44
C THR A 241 -11.65 -5.55 -3.70
N LEU A 242 -10.78 -6.25 -2.97
CA LEU A 242 -9.36 -6.36 -3.32
C LEU A 242 -9.21 -7.25 -4.55
N LYS A 243 -8.86 -6.67 -5.70
CA LYS A 243 -8.80 -7.40 -6.97
C LYS A 243 -7.54 -8.23 -7.11
N LYS A 244 -6.38 -7.63 -6.85
CA LYS A 244 -5.08 -8.29 -6.96
C LYS A 244 -4.01 -7.57 -6.15
N ILE A 245 -2.96 -8.33 -5.81
CA ILE A 245 -1.69 -7.84 -5.31
C ILE A 245 -0.61 -8.29 -6.29
N GLU A 246 0.12 -7.34 -6.84
CA GLU A 246 1.19 -7.58 -7.81
C GLU A 246 2.53 -7.31 -7.13
N PHE A 247 3.30 -8.37 -6.86
CA PHE A 247 4.64 -8.23 -6.31
C PHE A 247 5.63 -7.84 -7.40
N LEU A 248 6.48 -6.85 -7.11
CA LEU A 248 7.47 -6.35 -8.05
C LEU A 248 8.77 -7.16 -7.90
N PRO A 249 9.31 -7.74 -9.00
CA PRO A 249 10.44 -8.68 -8.93
C PRO A 249 11.79 -8.01 -8.67
N ALA A 250 11.90 -6.70 -8.91
CA ALA A 250 13.12 -5.94 -8.69
C ALA A 250 12.81 -4.56 -8.11
N LEU A 251 13.80 -3.99 -7.42
CA LEU A 251 13.79 -2.58 -7.06
C LEU A 251 13.76 -1.75 -8.34
N LEU A 252 13.00 -0.66 -8.32
CA LEU A 252 13.15 0.35 -9.35
C LEU A 252 14.56 0.96 -9.19
N PRO A 253 15.34 1.08 -10.28
CA PRO A 253 16.65 1.71 -10.24
C PRO A 253 16.61 3.11 -9.62
N GLU A 254 15.49 3.82 -9.84
CA GLU A 254 15.26 5.16 -9.34
C GLU A 254 13.80 5.31 -8.88
N LEU A 255 13.62 6.00 -7.75
CA LEU A 255 12.32 6.42 -7.24
C LEU A 255 12.30 7.95 -7.18
N GLN A 256 11.34 8.56 -7.85
CA GLN A 256 11.13 10.00 -7.80
C GLN A 256 9.71 10.34 -7.35
N ALA A 257 9.55 11.47 -6.69
CA ALA A 257 8.26 12.05 -6.36
C ALA A 257 8.33 13.56 -6.53
N GLU A 258 7.23 14.15 -7.00
CA GLU A 258 7.03 15.60 -7.03
C GLU A 258 5.56 15.89 -6.79
N ASN A 259 5.29 16.72 -5.79
CA ASN A 259 3.99 17.28 -5.47
C ASN A 259 4.19 18.70 -4.91
N GLU A 260 3.18 19.34 -4.34
CA GLU A 260 3.31 20.69 -3.79
C GLU A 260 4.17 20.78 -2.51
N ASP A 261 4.26 19.70 -1.72
CA ASP A 261 4.95 19.68 -0.43
C ASP A 261 6.43 19.26 -0.58
N TRP A 262 6.77 18.38 -1.52
CA TRP A 262 8.14 17.89 -1.75
C TRP A 262 8.45 17.47 -3.19
N SER A 263 9.74 17.47 -3.50
CA SER A 263 10.34 16.89 -4.70
C SER A 263 11.65 16.19 -4.33
N TYR A 264 11.80 14.92 -4.71
CA TYR A 264 13.01 14.15 -4.44
C TYR A 264 13.30 13.11 -5.53
N VAL A 265 14.56 12.68 -5.57
CA VAL A 265 15.03 11.51 -6.34
C VAL A 265 15.82 10.60 -5.41
N LEU A 266 15.52 9.32 -5.45
CA LEU A 266 16.21 8.25 -4.75
C LEU A 266 16.78 7.26 -5.78
N ASP A 267 18.10 7.29 -5.96
CA ASP A 267 18.85 6.36 -6.80
C ASP A 267 19.28 5.13 -6.00
N GLN A 268 18.93 3.96 -6.50
CA GLN A 268 19.14 2.65 -5.88
C GLN A 268 19.85 1.67 -6.83
N ARG A 269 20.42 2.14 -7.95
CA ARG A 269 21.10 1.30 -8.95
C ARG A 269 22.19 0.42 -8.34
N ARG A 270 22.92 0.96 -7.37
CA ARG A 270 24.06 0.28 -6.72
C ARG A 270 23.71 -0.41 -5.40
N THR A 271 22.44 -0.39 -4.98
CA THR A 271 22.04 -0.94 -3.68
C THR A 271 22.37 -2.42 -3.55
N LYS A 272 22.25 -3.19 -4.63
CA LYS A 272 22.62 -4.61 -4.64
C LYS A 272 24.13 -4.88 -4.79
N GLU A 273 24.86 -3.94 -5.38
CA GLU A 273 26.28 -4.12 -5.76
C GLU A 273 27.22 -3.62 -4.66
N SER A 274 27.03 -2.39 -4.20
CA SER A 274 27.90 -1.72 -3.22
C SER A 274 27.20 -1.47 -1.87
N GLY A 275 25.92 -1.81 -1.75
CA GLY A 275 25.12 -1.45 -0.57
C GLY A 275 24.78 0.05 -0.49
N GLY A 276 25.09 0.84 -1.52
CA GLY A 276 24.85 2.28 -1.53
C GLY A 276 23.51 2.69 -2.13
N SER A 277 22.96 3.79 -1.63
CA SER A 277 21.88 4.54 -2.29
C SER A 277 22.12 6.05 -2.18
N CYS A 278 21.56 6.84 -3.10
CA CYS A 278 21.66 8.30 -3.09
C CYS A 278 20.26 8.91 -3.02
N LEU A 279 19.99 9.70 -1.98
CA LEU A 279 18.75 10.45 -1.82
C LEU A 279 19.03 11.95 -2.00
N THR A 280 18.42 12.52 -3.04
CA THR A 280 18.49 13.95 -3.34
C THR A 280 17.12 14.58 -3.12
N ILE A 281 16.99 15.42 -2.10
CA ILE A 281 15.85 16.30 -1.87
C ILE A 281 16.05 17.55 -2.73
N ARG A 282 15.18 17.76 -3.71
CA ARG A 282 15.20 18.96 -4.57
C ARG A 282 14.47 20.13 -3.91
N ARG A 283 13.38 19.82 -3.20
CA ARG A 283 12.54 20.77 -2.47
C ARG A 283 11.75 20.04 -1.40
N CYS A 284 11.57 20.61 -0.23
CA CYS A 284 10.68 20.07 0.79
C CYS A 284 10.23 21.16 1.77
N ALA A 285 8.92 21.25 1.98
CA ALA A 285 8.33 22.12 3.00
C ALA A 285 8.89 21.76 4.39
N GLU A 286 9.20 22.79 5.19
CA GLU A 286 9.85 22.61 6.50
C GLU A 286 9.10 21.62 7.41
N ARG A 287 7.77 21.72 7.43
CA ARG A 287 6.90 20.85 8.23
C ARG A 287 6.95 19.37 7.84
N ASP A 288 7.41 19.06 6.63
CA ASP A 288 7.39 17.72 6.03
C ASP A 288 8.77 17.06 6.02
N TYR A 289 9.83 17.86 6.20
CA TYR A 289 11.21 17.45 5.97
C TYR A 289 11.64 16.22 6.78
N GLU A 290 11.47 16.26 8.11
CA GLU A 290 11.93 15.19 8.99
C GLU A 290 11.16 13.88 8.74
N ALA A 291 9.85 13.98 8.52
CA ALA A 291 8.99 12.83 8.22
C ALA A 291 9.32 12.24 6.84
N LEU A 292 9.56 13.08 5.83
CA LEU A 292 9.99 12.66 4.50
C LEU A 292 11.32 11.92 4.58
N LEU A 293 12.31 12.51 5.23
CA LEU A 293 13.65 11.97 5.30
C LEU A 293 13.69 10.64 6.07
N THR A 294 13.03 10.58 7.23
CA THR A 294 12.93 9.34 8.03
C THR A 294 12.27 8.21 7.22
N ARG A 295 11.18 8.51 6.50
CA ARG A 295 10.50 7.54 5.63
C ARG A 295 11.41 7.03 4.52
N LEU A 296 12.09 7.92 3.80
CA LEU A 296 12.92 7.54 2.67
C LEU A 296 14.16 6.76 3.11
N LEU A 297 14.78 7.13 4.23
CA LEU A 297 15.86 6.35 4.84
C LEU A 297 15.38 4.95 5.26
N HIS A 298 14.18 4.84 5.80
CA HIS A 298 13.61 3.52 6.08
C HIS A 298 13.42 2.69 4.82
N GLU A 299 12.95 3.32 3.73
CA GLU A 299 12.77 2.67 2.44
C GLU A 299 14.10 2.21 1.82
N THR A 300 15.15 3.03 1.85
CA THR A 300 16.47 2.64 1.32
C THR A 300 17.05 1.44 2.03
N HIS A 301 17.08 1.48 3.37
CA HIS A 301 17.61 0.37 4.16
C HIS A 301 16.76 -0.90 4.02
N ARG A 302 15.43 -0.78 3.95
CA ARG A 302 14.53 -1.92 3.65
C ARG A 302 14.82 -2.54 2.28
N ASN A 303 15.20 -1.70 1.31
CA ASN A 303 15.59 -2.14 -0.03
C ASN A 303 17.01 -2.73 -0.08
N GLY A 304 17.71 -2.81 1.06
CA GLY A 304 19.02 -3.46 1.18
C GLY A 304 20.20 -2.48 1.20
N ALA A 305 19.95 -1.17 1.25
CA ALA A 305 21.03 -0.21 1.40
C ALA A 305 21.69 -0.36 2.78
N VAL A 306 23.02 -0.40 2.77
CA VAL A 306 23.91 -0.37 3.93
C VAL A 306 24.14 1.07 4.37
N TYR A 307 24.24 1.99 3.41
CA TYR A 307 24.32 3.43 3.64
C TYR A 307 23.53 4.21 2.59
N THR A 308 23.06 5.40 2.97
CA THR A 308 22.38 6.34 2.07
C THR A 308 23.09 7.67 2.08
N LEU A 309 23.53 8.15 0.93
CA LEU A 309 24.14 9.46 0.78
C LEU A 309 23.03 10.51 0.58
N LEU A 310 23.03 11.57 1.38
CA LEU A 310 22.01 12.62 1.35
C LEU A 310 22.48 13.88 0.63
N ARG A 311 21.56 14.50 -0.12
CA ARG A 311 21.66 15.86 -0.65
C ARG A 311 20.36 16.61 -0.40
N ASP A 312 20.45 17.84 0.08
CA ASP A 312 19.35 18.79 0.09
C ASP A 312 19.77 19.97 -0.80
N LEU A 313 19.13 20.11 -1.96
CA LEU A 313 19.43 21.17 -2.92
C LEU A 313 18.71 22.49 -2.59
N GLU A 314 17.65 22.44 -1.79
CA GLU A 314 16.90 23.64 -1.40
C GLU A 314 17.56 24.33 -0.21
N ARG A 315 17.96 23.54 0.80
CA ARG A 315 18.60 24.01 2.03
C ARG A 315 19.69 23.06 2.53
N PRO A 316 20.89 23.08 1.92
CA PRO A 316 22.01 22.24 2.34
C PRO A 316 22.37 22.34 3.83
N GLU A 317 22.14 23.52 4.43
CA GLU A 317 22.38 23.81 5.84
C GLU A 317 21.52 23.00 6.82
N ARG A 318 20.43 22.37 6.35
CA ARG A 318 19.61 21.47 7.18
C ARG A 318 20.36 20.18 7.54
N LEU A 319 21.36 19.78 6.76
CA LEU A 319 22.14 18.57 6.97
C LEU A 319 23.31 18.85 7.91
N ALA A 320 23.30 18.28 9.11
CA ALA A 320 24.36 18.44 10.10
C ALA A 320 24.80 17.11 10.71
N ALA A 321 26.11 16.89 10.80
CA ALA A 321 26.69 15.70 11.42
C ALA A 321 26.14 15.49 12.85
N GLY A 322 25.78 14.25 13.18
CA GLY A 322 25.20 13.89 14.47
C GLY A 322 23.68 14.02 14.56
N GLN A 323 23.02 14.58 13.54
CA GLN A 323 21.56 14.56 13.44
C GLN A 323 21.03 13.12 13.33
N ARG A 324 19.80 12.94 13.82
CA ARG A 324 19.13 11.64 13.92
C ARG A 324 17.79 11.69 13.23
N TYR A 325 17.50 10.63 12.49
CA TYR A 325 16.22 10.39 11.84
C TYR A 325 15.76 8.99 12.22
N GLY A 326 15.02 8.85 13.33
CA GLY A 326 14.68 7.54 13.91
C GLY A 326 15.93 6.75 14.33
N TYR A 327 16.15 5.59 13.70
CA TYR A 327 17.30 4.70 13.96
C TYR A 327 18.55 5.05 13.14
N TYR A 328 18.47 6.10 12.31
CA TYR A 328 19.50 6.46 11.35
C TYR A 328 20.32 7.65 11.86
N LEU A 329 21.65 7.52 11.74
CA LEU A 329 22.60 8.54 12.19
C LEU A 329 23.25 9.21 10.98
N LEU A 330 23.12 10.53 10.89
CA LEU A 330 23.80 11.35 9.89
C LEU A 330 25.26 11.53 10.30
N SER A 331 26.18 11.14 9.42
CA SER A 331 27.61 11.47 9.54
C SER A 331 27.97 12.49 8.46
N ALA A 332 29.09 13.19 8.63
CA ALA A 332 29.67 14.02 7.58
C ALA A 332 31.06 13.50 7.24
N HIS A 333 31.37 13.44 5.94
CA HIS A 333 32.67 13.07 5.41
C HIS A 333 32.92 13.86 4.14
N GLU A 334 33.95 14.73 4.13
CA GLU A 334 34.42 15.44 2.93
C GLU A 334 33.31 16.17 2.12
N GLY A 335 32.32 16.76 2.79
CA GLY A 335 31.21 17.48 2.13
C GLY A 335 30.06 16.58 1.65
N VAL A 336 30.13 15.27 1.95
CA VAL A 336 29.06 14.29 1.75
C VAL A 336 28.43 13.93 3.08
N TYR A 337 27.12 13.66 3.06
CA TYR A 337 26.33 13.32 4.25
C TYR A 337 25.84 11.87 4.21
N PRO A 338 26.70 10.88 4.52
CA PRO A 338 26.28 9.49 4.62
C PRO A 338 25.42 9.25 5.86
N VAL A 339 24.36 8.47 5.67
CA VAL A 339 23.47 7.96 6.72
C VAL A 339 23.62 6.46 6.81
N CYS A 340 23.77 5.96 8.03
CA CYS A 340 23.84 4.53 8.32
C CYS A 340 22.87 4.17 9.46
N ALA A 341 22.43 2.91 9.49
CA ALA A 341 21.74 2.36 10.64
C ALA A 341 22.68 2.33 11.87
N ARG A 342 22.10 2.48 13.07
CA ARG A 342 22.88 2.63 14.32
C ARG A 342 23.87 1.49 14.60
N ASP A 343 23.49 0.25 14.29
CA ASP A 343 24.23 -0.97 14.63
C ASP A 343 25.22 -1.44 13.55
N ALA A 344 25.41 -0.60 12.52
CA ALA A 344 26.15 -0.91 11.29
C ALA A 344 27.68 -0.78 11.46
N GLY A 345 28.27 -1.38 12.51
CA GLY A 345 29.67 -1.15 12.94
C GLY A 345 30.73 -1.14 11.83
N GLU A 346 30.77 -2.18 10.99
CA GLU A 346 31.70 -2.30 9.85
C GLU A 346 31.25 -1.49 8.62
N ASP A 347 29.95 -1.33 8.44
CA ASP A 347 29.31 -0.62 7.32
C ASP A 347 29.66 0.87 7.25
N ARG A 348 29.99 1.48 8.40
CA ARG A 348 30.49 2.86 8.48
C ARG A 348 31.83 3.06 7.76
N LYS A 349 32.60 1.99 7.49
CA LYS A 349 33.85 2.07 6.71
C LYS A 349 33.58 2.11 5.21
N ALA A 350 32.59 1.37 4.71
CA ALA A 350 32.20 1.36 3.30
C ALA A 350 31.64 2.72 2.83
N ALA A 351 30.89 3.42 3.68
CA ALA A 351 30.42 4.78 3.41
C ALA A 351 31.55 5.84 3.28
N LYS A 352 32.78 5.48 3.68
CA LYS A 352 33.98 6.33 3.63
C LYS A 352 34.92 5.98 2.47
N ASP A 353 34.53 5.05 1.60
CA ASP A 353 35.35 4.66 0.45
C ASP A 353 35.44 5.81 -0.58
N PRO A 354 36.65 6.32 -0.89
CA PRO A 354 36.85 7.42 -1.84
C PRO A 354 36.34 7.14 -3.26
N GLU A 355 36.34 5.89 -3.73
CA GLU A 355 35.85 5.54 -5.08
C GLU A 355 34.32 5.69 -5.17
N ILE A 356 33.62 5.30 -4.11
CA ILE A 356 32.16 5.44 -3.96
C ILE A 356 31.76 6.93 -3.86
N GLN A 357 32.60 7.74 -3.22
CA GLN A 357 32.39 9.18 -3.07
C GLN A 357 32.72 9.95 -4.36
N ALA A 358 33.74 9.56 -5.11
CA ALA A 358 34.09 10.18 -6.40
C ALA A 358 32.96 10.04 -7.44
N GLU A 359 32.24 8.92 -7.43
CA GLU A 359 31.08 8.71 -8.31
C GLU A 359 29.82 9.45 -7.85
N PHE A 360 29.73 9.81 -6.56
CA PHE A 360 28.68 10.71 -6.05
C PHE A 360 28.72 12.04 -6.81
N TYR A 361 29.90 12.59 -7.07
CA TYR A 361 30.07 13.85 -7.80
C TYR A 361 29.85 13.73 -9.32
N SER A 362 30.02 12.54 -9.92
CA SER A 362 29.82 12.34 -11.38
C SER A 362 28.36 12.06 -11.78
N ALA A 363 27.52 11.58 -10.86
CA ALA A 363 26.08 11.34 -11.09
C ALA A 363 25.22 12.63 -11.05
N GLY A 364 25.83 13.81 -10.92
CA GLY A 364 25.17 15.12 -10.87
C GLY A 364 25.46 16.04 -12.07
N GLY A 365 25.98 15.51 -13.17
CA GLY A 365 26.17 16.22 -14.44
C GLY A 365 24.94 16.17 -15.34
#